data_AF-A0A2T4VIV8-F1
#
_entry.id   AF-A0A2T4VIV8-F1
#
_cell.length_a   1.000
_cell.length_b   1.000
_cell.length_c   1.000
_cell.angle_alpha   90.00
_cell.angle_beta   90.00
_cell.angle_gamma   90.00
#
_symmetry.space_group_name_H-M   'P 1'
#
loop_
_entity.id
_entity.type
_entity.pdbx_description
1 polymer ?
#
loop_
_entity_poly.entity_id
_entity_poly.type
_entity_poly.pdbx_seq_one_letter_code
_entity_poly.pdbx_strand_id
1 'polypeptide(L)'
;MSEGYVRKKDPFPEQWRGRRVGLLDALMWGRYQIRERHAFWFVTGLETVESLFPFIHGWNAHTHFNGGYELAWQEFLDWYQETRGEPLTQGWYVEPLRDCQGDHEKAALVLLDLVAEYVERFGVAPRGKAGSMDEKIAAAYGPLPREWGGRQVETLDALLWVRQRMYEGRELSFITGEDTVDSLYSFFLGWLRNTLFNDREDLTVEPFQVWLRDVKKEFPGEGWHVKYLHDFQGDHRKAALKFLDFAAEFMASR
;
A
#
# COMPACT_ATOMS: atom_id res chain seq x y z
N MET A 1 19.23 6.25 -14.61
CA MET A 1 17.96 6.34 -15.36
C MET A 1 16.92 6.91 -14.40
N SER A 2 16.57 8.19 -14.54
CA SER A 2 15.74 8.95 -13.61
C SER A 2 14.53 9.58 -14.32
N GLU A 3 13.87 8.80 -15.18
CA GLU A 3 12.70 9.24 -15.93
C GLU A 3 11.42 8.71 -15.26
N GLY A 4 10.74 9.61 -14.52
CA GLY A 4 9.29 9.61 -14.35
C GLY A 4 8.63 8.33 -13.84
N TYR A 5 8.68 8.11 -12.52
CA TYR A 5 7.90 7.08 -11.82
C TYR A 5 6.36 7.18 -12.03
N VAL A 6 5.86 8.26 -12.66
CA VAL A 6 4.42 8.53 -12.82
C VAL A 6 4.02 8.95 -14.26
N ARG A 7 4.92 8.93 -15.27
CA ARG A 7 4.60 9.55 -16.59
C ARG A 7 4.22 8.63 -17.74
N LYS A 8 4.43 7.30 -17.65
CA LYS A 8 3.71 6.38 -18.55
C LYS A 8 2.39 6.02 -17.88
N LYS A 9 1.35 6.80 -18.19
CA LYS A 9 -0.04 6.35 -18.06
C LYS A 9 -0.18 5.12 -18.97
N ASP A 10 0.13 3.93 -18.45
CA ASP A 10 -0.57 2.74 -18.96
C ASP A 10 -2.05 3.11 -18.90
N PRO A 11 -2.79 3.08 -20.02
CA PRO A 11 -4.18 3.49 -20.01
C PRO A 11 -4.90 2.59 -19.01
N PHE A 12 -5.53 3.21 -18.00
CA PHE A 12 -6.36 2.48 -17.05
C PHE A 12 -7.38 1.64 -17.82
N PRO A 13 -7.70 0.42 -17.35
CA PRO A 13 -8.80 -0.35 -17.90
C PRO A 13 -10.03 0.53 -18.09
N GLU A 14 -10.60 0.58 -19.30
CA GLU A 14 -11.73 1.49 -19.60
C GLU A 14 -12.92 1.27 -18.67
N GLN A 15 -13.09 0.02 -18.22
CA GLN A 15 -14.08 -0.42 -17.23
C GLN A 15 -13.97 0.26 -15.85
N TRP A 16 -12.90 1.00 -15.58
CA TRP A 16 -12.71 1.77 -14.35
C TRP A 16 -13.08 3.24 -14.49
N ARG A 17 -13.27 3.75 -15.71
CA ARG A 17 -13.62 5.16 -15.91
C ARG A 17 -14.97 5.48 -15.28
N GLY A 18 -15.01 6.58 -14.52
CA GLY A 18 -16.26 7.13 -13.98
C GLY A 18 -16.85 6.34 -12.80
N ARG A 19 -16.14 5.34 -12.27
CA ARG A 19 -16.51 4.64 -11.03
C ARG A 19 -15.36 4.63 -10.04
N ARG A 20 -15.69 4.43 -8.76
CA ARG A 20 -14.68 4.14 -7.74
C ARG A 20 -14.00 2.81 -8.04
N VAL A 21 -12.68 2.78 -7.92
CA VAL A 21 -11.84 1.58 -7.99
C VAL A 21 -11.59 1.11 -6.56
N GLY A 22 -11.96 -0.15 -6.26
CA GLY A 22 -11.73 -0.77 -4.95
C GLY A 22 -10.44 -1.58 -4.90
N LEU A 23 -10.08 -2.11 -3.74
CA LEU A 23 -8.86 -2.92 -3.58
C LEU A 23 -8.89 -4.18 -4.47
N LEU A 24 -10.04 -4.86 -4.57
CA LEU A 24 -10.15 -6.05 -5.43
C LEU A 24 -9.88 -5.73 -6.90
N ASP A 25 -10.32 -4.58 -7.40
CA ASP A 25 -9.97 -4.12 -8.75
C ASP A 25 -8.45 -3.99 -8.90
N ALA A 26 -7.80 -3.32 -7.95
CA ALA A 26 -6.36 -3.10 -7.97
C ALA A 26 -5.55 -4.41 -7.90
N LEU A 27 -5.98 -5.38 -7.09
CA LEU A 27 -5.37 -6.70 -7.01
C LEU A 27 -5.57 -7.51 -8.30
N MET A 28 -6.76 -7.45 -8.91
CA MET A 28 -7.01 -8.07 -10.22
C MET A 28 -6.14 -7.46 -11.32
N TRP A 29 -5.89 -6.16 -11.27
CA TRP A 29 -4.94 -5.52 -12.18
C TRP A 29 -3.49 -5.93 -11.90
N GLY A 30 -3.10 -6.02 -10.63
CA GLY A 30 -1.78 -6.53 -10.25
C GLY A 30 -1.55 -7.94 -10.79
N ARG A 31 -2.56 -8.81 -10.67
CA ARG A 31 -2.55 -10.15 -11.25
C ARG A 31 -2.32 -10.14 -12.76
N TYR A 32 -3.05 -9.30 -13.49
CA TYR A 32 -2.87 -9.13 -14.93
C TYR A 32 -1.44 -8.69 -15.27
N GLN A 33 -0.90 -7.72 -14.55
CA GLN A 33 0.47 -7.23 -14.76
C GLN A 33 1.51 -8.33 -14.55
N ILE A 34 1.40 -9.13 -13.49
CA ILE A 34 2.34 -10.24 -13.24
C ILE A 34 2.25 -11.28 -14.35
N ARG A 35 1.03 -11.69 -14.75
CA ARG A 35 0.84 -12.72 -15.77
C ARG A 35 1.31 -12.31 -17.17
N GLU A 36 1.01 -11.08 -17.57
CA GLU A 36 1.30 -10.62 -18.94
C GLU A 36 2.69 -10.01 -19.09
N ARG A 37 3.25 -9.46 -18.00
CA ARG A 37 4.46 -8.64 -18.07
C ARG A 37 5.57 -9.05 -17.11
N HIS A 38 5.37 -10.07 -16.25
CA HIS A 38 6.35 -10.49 -15.24
C HIS A 38 6.86 -9.29 -14.42
N ALA A 39 5.88 -8.56 -13.90
CA ALA A 39 6.01 -7.16 -13.51
C ALA A 39 5.55 -6.95 -12.06
N PHE A 40 5.86 -7.87 -11.13
CA PHE A 40 5.36 -7.74 -9.76
C PHE A 40 5.82 -6.45 -9.07
N TRP A 41 7.05 -6.02 -9.34
CA TRP A 41 7.57 -4.73 -8.86
C TRP A 41 6.75 -3.52 -9.33
N PHE A 42 6.04 -3.58 -10.47
CA PHE A 42 5.15 -2.50 -10.89
C PHE A 42 3.89 -2.40 -10.02
N VAL A 43 3.53 -3.49 -9.34
CA VAL A 43 2.36 -3.57 -8.46
C VAL A 43 2.70 -2.98 -7.10
N THR A 44 3.68 -3.57 -6.41
CA THR A 44 3.99 -3.27 -5.00
C THR A 44 5.25 -2.44 -4.80
N GLY A 45 6.05 -2.24 -5.87
CA GLY A 45 7.35 -1.56 -5.82
C GLY A 45 8.54 -2.46 -5.55
N LEU A 46 8.30 -3.71 -5.15
CA LEU A 46 9.31 -4.69 -4.77
C LEU A 46 9.04 -6.02 -5.47
N GLU A 47 10.05 -6.86 -5.57
CA GLU A 47 9.95 -8.19 -6.21
C GLU A 47 9.57 -9.30 -5.21
N THR A 48 9.31 -8.96 -3.95
CA THR A 48 9.11 -9.92 -2.85
C THR A 48 7.64 -10.05 -2.47
N VAL A 49 7.10 -11.26 -2.42
CA VAL A 49 5.67 -11.54 -2.11
C VAL A 49 5.18 -10.87 -0.81
N GLU A 50 6.08 -10.70 0.15
CA GLU A 50 5.90 -10.00 1.41
C GLU A 50 5.37 -8.58 1.22
N SER A 51 5.79 -7.89 0.15
CA SER A 51 5.37 -6.53 -0.18
C SER A 51 3.87 -6.37 -0.49
N LEU A 52 3.17 -7.46 -0.78
CA LEU A 52 1.75 -7.42 -1.14
C LEU A 52 0.86 -6.98 0.03
N PHE A 53 1.17 -7.43 1.25
CA PHE A 53 0.39 -7.04 2.43
C PHE A 53 0.57 -5.57 2.80
N PRO A 54 1.79 -5.04 2.92
CA PRO A 54 1.99 -3.61 3.13
C PRO A 54 1.33 -2.74 2.05
N PHE A 55 1.37 -3.17 0.78
CA PHE A 55 0.62 -2.52 -0.30
C PHE A 55 -0.90 -2.48 -0.03
N ILE A 56 -1.50 -3.62 0.35
CA ILE A 56 -2.91 -3.72 0.74
C ILE A 56 -3.22 -2.80 1.93
N HIS A 57 -2.34 -2.76 2.94
CA HIS A 57 -2.46 -1.86 4.10
C HIS A 57 -2.43 -0.39 3.69
N GLY A 58 -1.56 0.00 2.76
CA GLY A 58 -1.50 1.36 2.20
C GLY A 58 -2.80 1.77 1.52
N TRP A 59 -3.36 0.87 0.70
CA TRP A 59 -4.64 1.09 0.04
C TRP A 59 -5.78 1.22 1.06
N ASN A 60 -5.86 0.30 2.03
CA ASN A 60 -6.89 0.30 3.07
C ASN A 60 -6.81 1.56 3.94
N ALA A 61 -5.60 1.97 4.34
CA ALA A 61 -5.37 3.19 5.09
C ALA A 61 -5.85 4.43 4.32
N HIS A 62 -5.50 4.54 3.02
CA HIS A 62 -5.98 5.64 2.19
C HIS A 62 -7.51 5.69 2.15
N THR A 63 -8.15 4.56 1.86
CA THR A 63 -9.61 4.47 1.80
C THR A 63 -10.24 4.87 3.13
N HIS A 64 -9.74 4.35 4.24
CA HIS A 64 -10.26 4.67 5.56
C HIS A 64 -10.08 6.14 5.94
N PHE A 65 -8.87 6.67 5.78
CA PHE A 65 -8.53 8.04 6.18
C PHE A 65 -9.33 9.07 5.38
N ASN A 66 -9.82 8.69 4.20
CA ASN A 66 -10.67 9.50 3.36
C ASN A 66 -12.16 9.12 3.44
N GLY A 67 -12.60 8.53 4.56
CA GLY A 67 -14.02 8.30 4.89
C GLY A 67 -14.69 7.15 4.13
N GLY A 68 -13.90 6.28 3.50
CA GLY A 68 -14.36 5.09 2.80
C GLY A 68 -14.12 3.80 3.58
N TYR A 69 -14.67 2.71 3.04
CA TYR A 69 -14.46 1.36 3.51
C TYR A 69 -14.12 0.44 2.34
N GLU A 70 -13.24 -0.52 2.56
CA GLU A 70 -12.92 -1.62 1.62
C GLU A 70 -13.75 -2.86 1.98
N LEU A 71 -15.07 -2.74 1.85
CA LEU A 71 -16.00 -3.81 2.22
C LEU A 71 -15.83 -5.07 1.37
N ALA A 72 -15.54 -4.92 0.08
CA ALA A 72 -15.34 -6.06 -0.81
C ALA A 72 -14.09 -6.87 -0.41
N TRP A 73 -13.03 -6.19 0.06
CA TRP A 73 -11.86 -6.87 0.62
C TRP A 73 -12.21 -7.63 1.90
N GLN A 74 -13.01 -7.03 2.80
CA GLN A 74 -13.44 -7.73 4.01
C GLN A 74 -14.30 -8.96 3.68
N GLU A 75 -15.24 -8.84 2.74
CA GLU A 75 -16.04 -9.98 2.29
C GLU A 75 -15.19 -11.08 1.64
N PHE A 76 -14.10 -10.73 0.96
CA PHE A 76 -13.11 -11.69 0.48
C PHE A 76 -12.40 -12.40 1.64
N LEU A 77 -11.96 -11.67 2.66
CA LEU A 77 -11.32 -12.25 3.84
C LEU A 77 -12.27 -13.20 4.60
N ASP A 78 -13.54 -12.81 4.73
CA ASP A 78 -14.57 -13.63 5.37
C ASP A 78 -14.82 -14.91 4.55
N TRP A 79 -14.97 -14.79 3.23
CA TRP A 79 -15.10 -15.95 2.33
C TRP A 79 -13.87 -16.88 2.39
N TYR A 80 -12.67 -16.32 2.42
CA TYR A 80 -11.43 -17.09 2.57
C TYR A 80 -11.46 -17.90 3.86
N GLN A 81 -11.79 -17.25 4.99
CA GLN A 81 -11.86 -17.92 6.29
C GLN A 81 -12.94 -19.00 6.34
N GLU A 82 -14.12 -18.74 5.77
CA GLU A 82 -15.19 -19.73 5.66
C GLU A 82 -14.78 -20.95 4.82
N THR A 83 -13.99 -20.73 3.76
CA THR A 83 -13.57 -21.78 2.82
C THR A 83 -12.36 -22.58 3.33
N ARG A 84 -11.43 -21.92 4.02
CA ARG A 84 -10.17 -22.53 4.49
C ARG A 84 -10.20 -22.96 5.95
N GLY A 85 -11.15 -22.46 6.74
CA GLY A 85 -11.25 -22.72 8.17
C GLY A 85 -10.31 -21.87 9.03
N GLU A 86 -9.54 -20.97 8.43
CA GLU A 86 -8.57 -20.10 9.11
C GLU A 86 -8.50 -18.70 8.48
N PRO A 87 -8.23 -17.64 9.26
CA PRO A 87 -8.12 -16.30 8.71
C PRO A 87 -6.87 -16.15 7.83
N LEU A 88 -6.96 -15.34 6.78
CA LEU A 88 -5.78 -14.92 6.03
C LEU A 88 -4.95 -13.97 6.91
N THR A 89 -3.71 -14.35 7.22
CA THR A 89 -2.80 -13.56 8.05
C THR A 89 -1.60 -13.09 7.24
N GLN A 90 -0.81 -12.17 7.78
CA GLN A 90 0.33 -11.61 7.07
C GLN A 90 1.39 -12.64 6.66
N GLY A 91 1.52 -13.75 7.40
CA GLY A 91 2.43 -14.86 7.05
C GLY A 91 1.88 -15.84 6.01
N TRP A 92 0.74 -15.55 5.38
CA TRP A 92 0.08 -16.46 4.42
C TRP A 92 1.01 -16.92 3.29
N TYR A 93 1.99 -16.11 2.91
CA TYR A 93 2.86 -16.36 1.78
C TYR A 93 3.94 -17.42 2.06
N VAL A 94 4.18 -17.80 3.32
CA VAL A 94 5.27 -18.73 3.69
C VAL A 94 5.11 -20.08 2.98
N GLU A 95 3.90 -20.64 2.98
CA GLU A 95 3.65 -21.91 2.28
C GLU A 95 3.67 -21.76 0.75
N PRO A 96 2.95 -20.79 0.14
CA PRO A 96 3.06 -20.48 -1.28
C PRO A 96 4.50 -20.29 -1.76
N LEU A 97 5.32 -19.55 -1.02
CA LEU A 97 6.71 -19.28 -1.38
C LEU A 97 7.55 -20.55 -1.34
N ARG A 98 7.37 -21.39 -0.31
CA ARG A 98 8.00 -22.71 -0.23
C ARG A 98 7.60 -23.59 -1.42
N ASP A 99 6.30 -23.68 -1.70
CA ASP A 99 5.74 -24.56 -2.72
C ASP A 99 6.12 -24.07 -4.14
N CYS A 100 6.31 -22.77 -4.31
CA CYS A 100 6.83 -22.14 -5.53
C CYS A 100 8.37 -22.10 -5.60
N GLN A 101 9.08 -22.81 -4.72
CA GLN A 101 10.55 -22.91 -4.70
C GLN A 101 11.27 -21.54 -4.58
N GLY A 102 10.69 -20.61 -3.81
CA GLY A 102 11.22 -19.26 -3.63
C GLY A 102 10.87 -18.28 -4.75
N ASP A 103 10.03 -18.67 -5.71
CA ASP A 103 9.54 -17.76 -6.76
C ASP A 103 8.45 -16.84 -6.18
N HIS A 104 8.83 -15.61 -5.85
CA HIS A 104 7.93 -14.63 -5.22
C HIS A 104 6.79 -14.19 -6.15
N GLU A 105 6.99 -14.13 -7.48
CA GLU A 105 5.91 -13.78 -8.41
C GLU A 105 4.85 -14.89 -8.44
N LYS A 106 5.27 -16.16 -8.53
CA LYS A 106 4.35 -17.29 -8.45
C LYS A 106 3.66 -17.37 -7.09
N ALA A 107 4.38 -17.13 -6.00
CA ALA A 107 3.80 -17.10 -4.66
C ALA A 107 2.75 -15.98 -4.53
N ALA A 108 3.03 -14.78 -5.05
CA ALA A 108 2.07 -13.68 -5.10
C ALA A 108 0.82 -14.05 -5.91
N LEU A 109 1.00 -14.73 -7.05
CA LEU A 109 -0.11 -15.20 -7.87
C LEU A 109 -1.05 -16.16 -7.12
N VAL A 110 -0.61 -16.88 -6.09
CA VAL A 110 -1.50 -17.75 -5.29
C VAL A 110 -2.60 -16.92 -4.61
N LEU A 111 -2.26 -15.82 -3.92
CA LEU A 111 -3.29 -14.95 -3.34
C LEU A 111 -4.12 -14.27 -4.41
N LEU A 112 -3.47 -13.78 -5.47
CA LEU A 112 -4.16 -13.06 -6.53
C LEU A 112 -5.13 -13.96 -7.32
N ASP A 113 -4.84 -15.27 -7.43
CA ASP A 113 -5.73 -16.27 -8.02
C ASP A 113 -6.92 -16.57 -7.10
N LEU A 114 -6.74 -16.57 -5.77
CA LEU A 114 -7.86 -16.64 -4.82
C LEU A 114 -8.76 -15.41 -4.90
N VAL A 115 -8.17 -14.22 -5.05
CA VAL A 115 -8.92 -12.99 -5.29
C VAL A 115 -9.69 -13.09 -6.60
N ALA A 116 -9.08 -13.63 -7.66
CA ALA A 116 -9.75 -13.84 -8.94
C ALA A 116 -10.92 -14.82 -8.81
N GLU A 117 -10.75 -15.94 -8.11
CA GLU A 117 -11.82 -16.90 -7.84
C GLU A 117 -13.02 -16.25 -7.13
N TYR A 118 -12.74 -15.45 -6.10
CA TYR A 118 -13.77 -14.69 -5.40
C TYR A 118 -14.48 -13.71 -6.35
N VAL A 119 -13.73 -12.92 -7.12
CA VAL A 119 -14.27 -11.91 -8.03
C VAL A 119 -15.09 -12.54 -9.16
N GLU A 120 -14.68 -13.69 -9.69
CA GLU A 120 -15.45 -14.45 -10.68
C GLU A 120 -16.80 -14.91 -10.14
N ARG A 121 -16.85 -15.26 -8.85
CA ARG A 121 -18.07 -15.75 -8.20
C ARG A 121 -19.00 -14.65 -7.70
N PHE A 122 -18.45 -13.54 -7.21
CA PHE A 122 -19.20 -12.53 -6.47
C PHE A 122 -19.10 -11.11 -7.04
N GLY A 123 -18.17 -10.87 -7.96
CA GLY A 123 -17.84 -9.54 -8.49
C GLY A 123 -16.89 -8.75 -7.59
N VAL A 124 -16.51 -7.55 -8.06
CA VAL A 124 -15.61 -6.63 -7.33
C VAL A 124 -16.34 -5.66 -6.38
N ALA A 125 -17.66 -5.54 -6.51
CA ALA A 125 -18.47 -4.64 -5.70
C ALA A 125 -18.89 -5.33 -4.39
N PRO A 126 -18.92 -4.61 -3.26
CA PRO A 126 -19.36 -5.19 -2.00
C PRO A 126 -20.85 -5.55 -2.06
N ARG A 127 -21.21 -6.66 -1.40
CA ARG A 127 -22.59 -7.17 -1.30
C ARG A 127 -23.26 -6.74 0.02
N GLY A 128 -22.46 -6.45 1.04
CA GLY A 128 -22.89 -6.07 2.39
C GLY A 128 -22.94 -4.57 2.66
N LYS A 129 -23.25 -4.21 3.92
CA LYS A 129 -23.23 -2.84 4.44
C LYS A 129 -22.13 -2.68 5.50
N ALA A 130 -21.63 -1.46 5.69
CA ALA A 130 -20.36 -1.15 6.37
C ALA A 130 -20.22 -1.49 7.88
N GLY A 131 -21.26 -1.98 8.55
CA GLY A 131 -21.37 -1.92 10.01
C GLY A 131 -20.34 -2.68 10.84
N SER A 132 -19.67 -3.71 10.31
CA SER A 132 -18.69 -4.52 11.07
C SER A 132 -17.22 -4.10 10.89
N MET A 133 -16.95 -3.15 9.97
CA MET A 133 -15.58 -2.79 9.57
C MET A 133 -14.94 -1.75 10.50
N ASP A 134 -15.76 -0.95 11.18
CA ASP A 134 -15.30 0.15 12.04
C ASP A 134 -14.39 -0.35 13.17
N GLU A 135 -14.67 -1.52 13.77
CA GLU A 135 -13.90 -2.02 14.91
C GLU A 135 -12.51 -2.53 14.52
N LYS A 136 -12.37 -3.28 13.42
CA LYS A 136 -11.07 -3.82 12.97
C LYS A 136 -10.15 -2.72 12.45
N ILE A 137 -10.69 -1.77 11.69
CA ILE A 137 -9.92 -0.63 11.17
C ILE A 137 -9.56 0.33 12.31
N ALA A 138 -10.50 0.65 13.22
CA ALA A 138 -10.20 1.48 14.39
C ALA A 138 -9.18 0.82 15.33
N ALA A 139 -9.15 -0.52 15.42
CA ALA A 139 -8.11 -1.22 16.17
C ALA A 139 -6.74 -1.10 15.51
N ALA A 140 -6.66 -1.15 14.17
CA ALA A 140 -5.41 -1.06 13.43
C ALA A 140 -4.85 0.38 13.38
N TYR A 141 -5.68 1.38 13.07
CA TYR A 141 -5.23 2.75 12.84
C TYR A 141 -5.62 3.73 13.95
N GLY A 142 -6.40 3.31 14.94
CA GLY A 142 -6.90 4.20 15.99
C GLY A 142 -7.92 5.23 15.45
N PRO A 143 -8.39 6.15 16.31
CA PRO A 143 -9.20 7.27 15.85
C PRO A 143 -8.37 8.20 14.96
N LEU A 144 -8.95 8.63 13.84
CA LEU A 144 -8.35 9.62 12.96
C LEU A 144 -8.06 10.93 13.74
N PRO A 145 -6.94 11.62 13.44
CA PRO A 145 -6.69 12.95 13.98
C PRO A 145 -7.88 13.88 13.71
N ARG A 146 -8.36 14.57 14.74
CA ARG A 146 -9.56 15.42 14.63
C ARG A 146 -9.35 16.57 13.65
N GLU A 147 -8.11 17.03 13.52
CA GLU A 147 -7.65 18.06 12.57
C GLU A 147 -7.82 17.67 11.10
N TRP A 148 -8.06 16.39 10.79
CA TRP A 148 -8.37 15.95 9.42
C TRP A 148 -9.85 16.12 9.06
N GLY A 149 -10.68 16.62 9.99
CA GLY A 149 -12.00 17.25 9.82
C GLY A 149 -12.71 17.15 8.47
N GLY A 150 -12.94 15.93 7.94
CA GLY A 150 -13.60 15.70 6.66
C GLY A 150 -12.86 16.21 5.41
N ARG A 151 -11.63 16.74 5.55
CA ARG A 151 -10.79 17.10 4.41
C ARG A 151 -10.17 15.85 3.80
N GLN A 152 -9.79 15.94 2.52
CA GLN A 152 -8.97 14.90 1.92
C GLN A 152 -7.63 14.82 2.67
N VAL A 153 -7.25 13.60 3.03
CA VAL A 153 -5.96 13.27 3.63
C VAL A 153 -5.01 12.96 2.49
N GLU A 154 -3.95 13.76 2.35
CA GLU A 154 -2.92 13.57 1.34
C GLU A 154 -1.85 12.60 1.84
N THR A 155 -0.99 12.09 0.95
CA THR A 155 0.03 11.11 1.29
C THR A 155 0.98 11.64 2.36
N LEU A 156 1.38 12.92 2.31
CA LEU A 156 2.27 13.47 3.34
C LEU A 156 1.58 13.56 4.71
N ASP A 157 0.28 13.85 4.79
CA ASP A 157 -0.44 13.80 6.06
C ASP A 157 -0.35 12.41 6.69
N ALA A 158 -0.56 11.37 5.89
CA ALA A 158 -0.45 9.99 6.33
C ALA A 158 0.97 9.67 6.80
N LEU A 159 2.01 10.09 6.07
CA LEU A 159 3.41 9.90 6.49
C LEU A 159 3.72 10.62 7.80
N LEU A 160 3.25 11.86 7.99
CA LEU A 160 3.42 12.59 9.25
C LEU A 160 2.72 11.89 10.41
N TRP A 161 1.55 11.29 10.16
CA TRP A 161 0.87 10.48 11.14
C TRP A 161 1.66 9.20 11.50
N VAL A 162 2.18 8.47 10.51
CA VAL A 162 3.07 7.30 10.74
C VAL A 162 4.28 7.71 11.57
N ARG A 163 4.92 8.82 11.20
CA ARG A 163 6.05 9.40 11.92
C ARG A 163 5.72 9.64 13.39
N GLN A 164 4.63 10.32 13.66
CA GLN A 164 4.18 10.63 15.02
C GLN A 164 3.99 9.35 15.84
N ARG A 165 3.34 8.33 15.27
CA ARG A 165 3.15 7.03 15.93
C ARG A 165 4.46 6.33 16.26
N MET A 166 5.44 6.38 15.35
CA MET A 166 6.76 5.80 15.61
C MET A 166 7.53 6.53 16.72
N TYR A 167 7.36 7.85 16.86
CA TYR A 167 7.92 8.61 17.99
C TYR A 167 7.19 8.34 19.31
N GLU A 168 5.90 8.01 19.27
CA GLU A 168 5.13 7.54 20.43
C GLU A 168 5.47 6.10 20.83
N GLY A 169 6.43 5.45 20.16
CA GLY A 169 6.88 4.10 20.47
C GLY A 169 6.04 2.99 19.83
N ARG A 170 5.16 3.31 18.87
CA ARG A 170 4.45 2.29 18.09
C ARG A 170 5.37 1.70 17.03
N GLU A 171 5.31 0.38 16.87
CA GLU A 171 6.03 -0.34 15.82
C GLU A 171 5.42 -0.02 14.45
N LEU A 172 6.26 -0.07 13.41
CA LEU A 172 5.84 0.21 12.03
C LEU A 172 4.93 -0.90 11.49
N SER A 173 5.08 -2.11 12.02
CA SER A 173 4.25 -3.29 11.72
C SER A 173 2.77 -3.08 12.03
N PHE A 174 2.40 -2.26 13.01
CA PHE A 174 0.99 -1.93 13.25
C PHE A 174 0.32 -1.21 12.07
N ILE A 175 1.10 -0.52 11.25
CA ILE A 175 0.60 0.34 10.17
C ILE A 175 0.76 -0.34 8.82
N THR A 176 1.94 -0.91 8.59
CA THR A 176 2.34 -1.48 7.30
C THR A 176 2.28 -3.01 7.29
N GLY A 177 2.00 -3.63 8.43
CA GLY A 177 2.15 -5.07 8.65
C GLY A 177 3.56 -5.45 9.11
N GLU A 178 4.62 -4.82 8.60
CA GLU A 178 6.00 -5.24 8.85
C GLU A 178 6.88 -4.13 9.43
N ASP A 179 7.91 -4.50 10.18
CA ASP A 179 8.88 -3.57 10.78
C ASP A 179 10.09 -3.28 9.87
N THR A 180 9.85 -3.13 8.57
CA THR A 180 10.89 -2.89 7.56
C THR A 180 10.68 -1.56 6.85
N VAL A 181 11.75 -0.91 6.39
CA VAL A 181 11.62 0.28 5.53
C VAL A 181 10.96 -0.06 4.18
N ASP A 182 11.09 -1.31 3.74
CA ASP A 182 10.52 -1.84 2.51
C ASP A 182 9.00 -1.99 2.60
N SER A 183 8.48 -2.37 3.78
CA SER A 183 7.04 -2.35 4.05
C SER A 183 6.47 -0.93 4.02
N LEU A 184 7.20 0.07 4.56
CA LEU A 184 6.80 1.48 4.44
C LEU A 184 6.78 1.94 2.99
N TYR A 185 7.76 1.54 2.18
CA TYR A 185 7.79 1.86 0.75
C TYR A 185 6.59 1.25 0.00
N SER A 186 6.31 -0.03 0.25
CA SER A 186 5.17 -0.74 -0.36
C SER A 186 3.82 -0.19 0.10
N PHE A 187 3.70 0.17 1.38
CA PHE A 187 2.55 0.89 1.94
C PHE A 187 2.33 2.23 1.26
N PHE A 188 3.40 3.03 1.11
CA PHE A 188 3.37 4.31 0.41
C PHE A 188 2.89 4.13 -1.03
N LEU A 189 3.33 3.08 -1.73
CA LEU A 189 2.85 2.77 -3.08
C LEU A 189 1.38 2.35 -3.12
N GLY A 190 0.91 1.55 -2.16
CA GLY A 190 -0.51 1.21 -2.03
C GLY A 190 -1.40 2.44 -1.91
N TRP A 191 -0.96 3.42 -1.12
CA TRP A 191 -1.61 4.72 -0.99
C TRP A 191 -1.63 5.47 -2.32
N LEU A 192 -0.46 5.66 -2.96
CA LEU A 192 -0.34 6.38 -4.22
C LEU A 192 -1.17 5.75 -5.34
N ARG A 193 -1.21 4.41 -5.42
CA ARG A 193 -2.01 3.70 -6.42
C ARG A 193 -3.50 3.92 -6.20
N ASN A 194 -3.96 3.96 -4.95
CA ASN A 194 -5.36 4.28 -4.65
C ASN A 194 -5.73 5.68 -5.15
N THR A 195 -4.90 6.68 -4.80
CA THR A 195 -5.06 8.07 -5.25
C THR A 195 -5.11 8.14 -6.79
N LEU A 196 -4.15 7.51 -7.45
CA LEU A 196 -4.03 7.50 -8.90
C LEU A 196 -5.22 6.78 -9.59
N PHE A 197 -5.63 5.62 -9.10
CA PHE A 197 -6.68 4.81 -9.73
C PHE A 197 -8.08 5.44 -9.54
N ASN A 198 -8.26 6.25 -8.51
CA ASN A 198 -9.50 6.96 -8.25
C ASN A 198 -9.49 8.41 -8.76
N ASP A 199 -8.52 8.77 -9.63
CA ASP A 199 -8.35 10.11 -10.22
C ASP A 199 -8.42 11.24 -9.19
N ARG A 200 -7.84 10.98 -8.00
CA ARG A 200 -7.72 11.97 -6.94
C ARG A 200 -6.43 12.75 -7.14
N GLU A 201 -6.51 14.04 -6.85
CA GLU A 201 -5.34 14.89 -6.84
C GLU A 201 -4.65 14.81 -5.47
N ASP A 202 -3.33 14.63 -5.48
CA ASP A 202 -2.46 14.81 -4.32
C ASP A 202 -1.37 15.80 -4.71
N LEU A 203 -1.43 17.00 -4.12
CA LEU A 203 -0.58 18.13 -4.49
C LEU A 203 0.76 18.14 -3.74
N THR A 204 1.01 17.11 -2.93
CA THR A 204 2.17 17.04 -2.04
C THR A 204 3.24 16.09 -2.53
N VAL A 205 2.85 14.97 -3.16
CA VAL A 205 3.77 13.89 -3.53
C VAL A 205 4.80 14.32 -4.56
N GLU A 206 4.37 14.86 -5.70
CA GLU A 206 5.31 15.26 -6.76
C GLU A 206 6.26 16.37 -6.28
N PRO A 207 5.80 17.46 -5.66
CA PRO A 207 6.68 18.48 -5.08
C PRO A 207 7.66 17.92 -4.04
N PHE A 208 7.22 17.01 -3.18
CA PHE A 208 8.10 16.36 -2.21
C PHE A 208 9.17 15.50 -2.87
N GLN A 209 8.82 14.69 -3.86
CA GLN A 209 9.80 13.86 -4.60
C GLN A 209 10.81 14.73 -5.35
N VAL A 210 10.36 15.83 -5.96
CA VAL A 210 11.24 16.81 -6.63
C VAL A 210 12.18 17.46 -5.61
N TRP A 211 11.67 17.91 -4.47
CA TRP A 211 12.48 18.50 -3.41
C TRP A 211 13.50 17.49 -2.84
N LEU A 212 13.08 16.26 -2.57
CA LEU A 212 13.95 15.20 -2.06
C LEU A 212 15.07 14.85 -3.05
N ARG A 213 14.78 14.88 -4.35
CA ARG A 213 15.75 14.65 -5.43
C ARG A 213 16.68 15.84 -5.66
N ASP A 214 16.14 17.03 -5.85
CA ASP A 214 16.89 18.17 -6.40
C ASP A 214 17.51 19.04 -5.29
N VAL A 215 16.82 19.18 -4.16
CA VAL A 215 17.29 19.97 -3.00
C VAL A 215 18.09 19.09 -2.06
N LYS A 216 17.51 17.98 -1.60
CA LYS A 216 18.18 17.10 -0.63
C LYS A 216 19.20 16.17 -1.28
N LYS A 217 19.04 15.85 -2.58
CA LYS A 217 19.86 14.86 -3.29
C LYS A 217 19.80 13.47 -2.63
N GLU A 218 18.63 13.14 -2.10
CA GLU A 218 18.37 11.97 -1.26
C GLU A 218 17.35 11.01 -1.92
N PHE A 219 17.14 11.13 -3.24
CA PHE A 219 16.27 10.27 -4.05
C PHE A 219 17.06 9.56 -5.16
N PRO A 220 17.84 8.51 -4.82
CA PRO A 220 18.66 7.80 -5.79
C PRO A 220 17.81 6.94 -6.72
N GLY A 221 18.38 6.54 -7.86
CA GLY A 221 17.67 5.73 -8.86
C GLY A 221 17.26 4.33 -8.38
N GLU A 222 17.94 3.78 -7.37
CA GLU A 222 17.61 2.50 -6.72
C GLU A 222 16.43 2.60 -5.73
N GLY A 223 15.98 3.81 -5.41
CA GLY A 223 14.96 4.06 -4.39
C GLY A 223 15.54 4.50 -3.04
N TRP A 224 14.81 5.36 -2.34
CA TRP A 224 15.24 5.91 -1.05
C TRP A 224 15.32 4.86 0.06
N HIS A 225 14.46 3.83 0.03
CA HIS A 225 14.38 2.79 1.06
C HIS A 225 15.67 1.95 1.09
N VAL A 226 16.17 1.53 -0.08
CA VAL A 226 17.45 0.81 -0.24
C VAL A 226 18.60 1.65 0.29
N LYS A 227 18.71 2.90 -0.18
CA LYS A 227 19.79 3.79 0.24
C LYS A 227 19.79 4.04 1.75
N TYR A 228 18.65 4.36 2.35
CA TYR A 228 18.61 4.68 3.77
C TYR A 228 18.88 3.43 4.60
N LEU A 229 18.41 2.26 4.18
CA LEU A 229 18.75 1.00 4.85
C LEU A 229 20.27 0.77 4.86
N HIS A 230 20.93 1.01 3.72
CA HIS A 230 22.38 0.94 3.63
C HIS A 230 23.09 1.98 4.52
N ASP A 231 22.68 3.25 4.45
CA ASP A 231 23.25 4.34 5.25
C ASP A 231 23.17 4.06 6.76
N PHE A 232 22.12 3.37 7.21
CA PHE A 232 21.91 2.98 8.60
C PHE A 232 22.28 1.52 8.90
N GLN A 233 23.10 0.88 8.07
CA GLN A 233 23.67 -0.45 8.32
C GLN A 233 22.61 -1.53 8.62
N GLY A 234 21.48 -1.49 7.91
CA GLY A 234 20.38 -2.43 8.09
C GLY A 234 19.38 -2.05 9.18
N ASP A 235 19.52 -0.91 9.85
CA ASP A 235 18.53 -0.43 10.82
C ASP A 235 17.29 0.13 10.11
N HIS A 236 16.31 -0.76 9.87
CA HIS A 236 15.05 -0.42 9.20
C HIS A 236 14.29 0.71 9.89
N ARG A 237 14.30 0.75 11.23
CA ARG A 237 13.57 1.78 11.98
C ARG A 237 14.18 3.16 11.73
N LYS A 238 15.51 3.28 11.77
CA LYS A 238 16.20 4.55 11.44
C LYS A 238 16.02 4.92 9.97
N ALA A 239 16.08 3.95 9.06
CA ALA A 239 15.86 4.18 7.64
C ALA A 239 14.45 4.72 7.34
N ALA A 240 13.42 4.10 7.94
CA ALA A 240 12.04 4.58 7.86
C ALA A 240 11.89 5.99 8.45
N LEU A 241 12.41 6.22 9.66
CA LEU A 241 12.34 7.55 10.29
C LEU A 241 13.05 8.63 9.47
N LYS A 242 14.18 8.36 8.82
CA LYS A 242 14.84 9.34 7.95
C LYS A 242 13.93 9.83 6.83
N PHE A 243 13.24 8.91 6.14
CA PHE A 243 12.29 9.28 5.10
C PHE A 243 11.11 10.10 5.66
N LEU A 244 10.56 9.65 6.80
CA LEU A 244 9.46 10.32 7.48
C LEU A 244 9.85 11.71 8.00
N ASP A 245 11.08 11.88 8.49
CA ASP A 245 11.64 13.17 8.92
C ASP A 245 11.81 14.12 7.73
N PHE A 246 12.19 13.63 6.56
CA PHE A 246 12.20 14.45 5.34
C PHE A 246 10.79 14.88 4.91
N ALA A 247 9.78 14.01 5.07
CA ALA A 247 8.39 14.42 4.84
C ALA A 247 7.97 15.57 5.80
N ALA A 248 8.36 15.49 7.07
CA ALA A 248 8.13 16.55 8.06
C ALA A 248 8.89 17.84 7.74
N GLU A 249 10.17 17.74 7.36
CA GLU A 249 10.99 18.89 6.96
C GLU A 249 10.36 19.61 5.76
N PHE A 250 9.96 18.87 4.73
CA PHE A 250 9.31 19.42 3.55
C PHE A 250 8.02 20.16 3.90
N MET A 251 7.14 19.52 4.70
CA MET A 251 5.87 20.12 5.12
C MET A 251 6.07 21.39 5.97
N ALA A 252 7.10 21.45 6.81
CA ALA A 252 7.41 22.62 7.61
C ALA A 252 8.03 23.78 6.79
N SER A 253 8.56 23.49 5.61
CA SER A 253 9.19 24.47 4.71
C SER A 253 8.23 25.14 3.72
N ARG A 254 6.96 24.71 3.71
CA ARG A 254 5.89 25.22 2.83
C ARG A 254 5.10 26.36 3.46
#